data_AF-A0A1W1I382-F1
#
_entry.id   AF-A0A1W1I382-F1
#
_cell.length_a   1.000
_cell.length_b   1.000
_cell.length_c   1.000
_cell.angle_alpha   90.00
_cell.angle_beta   90.00
_cell.angle_gamma   90.00
#
_symmetry.space_group_name_H-M   'P 1'
#
loop_
_entity.id
_entity.type
_entity.pdbx_description
1 polymer ?
#
loop_
_entity_poly.entity_id
_entity_poly.type
_entity_poly.pdbx_seq_one_letter_code
_entity_poly.pdbx_strand_id
1 'polypeptide(L)'
;MPRERTEFLDDFSPLANNGAFAATLNGRGLYSTIQFVLRLSPAVRSKLSSMPSGIVNSSMVDLDGVEAFSTYLHETIHWWQHVGSTYGLLLSMTYPAQAHANYDHLKSLTASVGFKKPIRKLADTLPAGGYGTPSGTANIIINNHFDMDSFRALTVSPLSAKELVQSPLFESLGHSYEIALGNCVLLLASVSDSNFCVMQHPKDWGDHFRKLREEKAEGYYYGSPVSLYPIGAQEIFEGQARMVQLQYLHFATGGLLGMEAADEAGMFDGVYGSAFSTFLQLTELERPSSIDHPTIALFLLICDVAINPGSGFPFPLVHFPTFIRDVEPGARFVWLCRLARLKCPDVLGSIRNYSREEYGEVSRKLCDAMVEHSPLSIARDFSRWIETPEFKPLMAEYETFRFSKGNSAARVLFPHFLSFMRDKYLRPEFFCWPGTWMGGDRLSMDALTLFERHGALFVDKEDDDGVFPRLLPGRSEKDVQETFDDFYVNNVIYDLTRQWITQPGHFTYNYRWLSQKGSDQEIQEFAERSFEGVYDVRPSSVNVL
;
A
#
# COMPACT_ATOMS: atom_id res chain seq x y z
N MET A 1 -5.57 29.43 -32.19
CA MET A 1 -4.80 28.55 -31.29
C MET A 1 -4.70 29.21 -29.93
N PRO A 2 -5.82 29.22 -29.18
CA PRO A 2 -5.80 28.72 -27.80
C PRO A 2 -7.19 28.28 -27.28
N ARG A 3 -7.35 27.02 -26.88
CA ARG A 3 -8.42 26.49 -26.01
C ARG A 3 -8.18 25.01 -25.65
N GLU A 4 -7.46 24.29 -26.51
CA GLU A 4 -7.03 22.90 -26.31
C GLU A 4 -5.77 22.75 -25.41
N ARG A 5 -5.62 23.54 -24.33
CA ARG A 5 -4.53 23.33 -23.35
C ARG A 5 -4.97 23.42 -21.89
N THR A 6 -6.18 23.88 -21.62
CA THR A 6 -6.63 24.19 -20.24
C THR A 6 -7.73 23.27 -19.71
N GLU A 7 -8.24 22.30 -20.49
CA GLU A 7 -9.20 21.29 -19.99
C GLU A 7 -8.55 19.97 -19.56
N PHE A 8 -7.26 19.77 -19.87
CA PHE A 8 -6.58 18.47 -19.72
C PHE A 8 -6.27 18.06 -18.26
N LEU A 9 -6.37 18.97 -17.28
CA LEU A 9 -5.50 18.90 -16.10
C LEU A 9 -6.15 19.27 -14.74
N ASP A 10 -7.48 19.45 -14.68
CA ASP A 10 -8.23 19.59 -13.42
C ASP A 10 -8.49 18.21 -12.78
N ASP A 11 -7.51 17.69 -12.04
CA ASP A 11 -7.62 16.45 -11.26
C ASP A 11 -7.22 16.70 -9.79
N PHE A 12 -8.13 17.29 -9.01
CA PHE A 12 -7.87 17.70 -7.63
C PHE A 12 -8.78 17.00 -6.62
N SER A 13 -8.22 16.08 -5.83
CA SER A 13 -8.53 16.05 -4.40
C SER A 13 -7.42 15.34 -3.62
N PRO A 14 -6.84 15.96 -2.57
CA PRO A 14 -6.00 15.24 -1.63
C PRO A 14 -6.83 14.17 -0.91
N LEU A 15 -6.17 13.06 -0.54
CA LEU A 15 -6.66 12.08 0.43
C LEU A 15 -7.17 12.81 1.68
N ALA A 16 -8.49 12.97 1.78
CA ALA A 16 -9.11 13.74 2.84
C ALA A 16 -9.08 12.95 4.16
N ASN A 17 -8.57 13.62 5.20
CA ASN A 17 -8.69 13.23 6.60
C ASN A 17 -10.14 12.80 6.94
N ASN A 18 -10.26 11.68 7.67
CA ASN A 18 -11.48 11.15 8.30
C ASN A 18 -12.41 10.22 7.49
N GLY A 19 -12.01 9.69 6.34
CA GLY A 19 -12.78 8.62 5.68
C GLY A 19 -14.22 9.01 5.29
N ALA A 20 -14.51 10.30 5.19
CA ALA A 20 -15.75 10.83 4.65
C ALA A 20 -15.57 11.02 3.14
N PHE A 21 -16.17 10.12 2.36
CA PHE A 21 -16.19 10.20 0.90
C PHE A 21 -17.29 11.16 0.45
N ALA A 22 -16.90 12.29 -0.14
CA ALA A 22 -17.70 12.85 -1.23
C ALA A 22 -17.34 12.03 -2.48
N ALA A 23 -18.33 11.46 -3.16
CA ALA A 23 -18.14 10.85 -4.47
C ALA A 23 -17.30 11.76 -5.38
N THR A 24 -16.55 11.18 -6.32
CA THR A 24 -15.67 11.79 -7.34
C THR A 24 -16.38 12.85 -8.19
N LEU A 25 -16.76 13.96 -7.56
CA LEU A 25 -17.33 15.17 -8.15
C LEU A 25 -16.26 16.25 -8.30
N ASN A 26 -15.15 16.14 -7.57
CA ASN A 26 -14.02 17.09 -7.60
C ASN A 26 -12.67 16.48 -8.08
N GLY A 27 -12.49 15.15 -8.01
CA GLY A 27 -11.30 14.43 -8.52
C GLY A 27 -11.67 13.36 -9.56
N ARG A 28 -10.79 13.08 -10.53
CA ARG A 28 -11.05 12.19 -11.68
C ARG A 28 -10.85 10.71 -11.36
N GLY A 29 -10.10 10.38 -10.30
CA GLY A 29 -9.85 9.02 -9.79
C GLY A 29 -9.53 8.99 -8.29
N LEU A 30 -9.61 7.81 -7.67
CA LEU A 30 -9.18 7.56 -6.29
C LEU A 30 -8.94 6.06 -6.00
N TYR A 31 -7.78 5.71 -5.46
CA TYR A 31 -7.54 4.40 -4.84
C TYR A 31 -7.73 4.42 -3.32
N SER A 32 -8.62 3.58 -2.79
CA SER A 32 -8.80 3.41 -1.33
C SER A 32 -7.93 2.28 -0.79
N THR A 33 -6.99 2.62 0.08
CA THR A 33 -6.04 1.67 0.70
C THR A 33 -6.66 0.78 1.79
N ILE A 34 -7.80 1.19 2.34
CA ILE A 34 -8.59 0.40 3.30
C ILE A 34 -9.55 -0.52 2.56
N GLN A 35 -10.21 -0.02 1.51
CA GLN A 35 -11.20 -0.81 0.77
C GLN A 35 -10.57 -1.64 -0.37
N PHE A 36 -9.33 -1.36 -0.75
CA PHE A 36 -8.64 -1.95 -1.91
C PHE A 36 -9.39 -1.73 -3.24
N VAL A 37 -9.98 -0.55 -3.41
CA VAL A 37 -10.84 -0.22 -4.56
C VAL A 37 -10.22 0.87 -5.40
N LEU A 38 -10.22 0.67 -6.72
CA LEU A 38 -9.95 1.70 -7.71
C LEU A 38 -11.26 2.36 -8.12
N ARG A 39 -11.38 3.66 -7.87
CA ARG A 39 -12.54 4.47 -8.26
C ARG A 39 -12.16 5.44 -9.37
N LEU A 40 -13.03 5.58 -10.35
CA LEU A 40 -12.85 6.53 -11.46
C LEU A 40 -14.12 7.33 -11.63
N SER A 41 -13.98 8.62 -11.94
CA SER A 41 -15.13 9.46 -12.26
C SER A 41 -15.96 8.87 -13.40
N PRO A 42 -17.30 9.06 -13.40
CA PRO A 42 -18.17 8.54 -14.45
C PRO A 42 -17.74 8.96 -15.86
N ALA A 43 -17.25 10.19 -16.02
CA ALA A 43 -16.76 10.71 -17.30
C ALA A 43 -15.56 9.92 -17.83
N VAL A 44 -14.56 9.64 -16.98
CA VAL A 44 -13.38 8.83 -17.34
C VAL A 44 -13.80 7.41 -17.71
N ARG A 45 -14.74 6.80 -16.96
CA ARG A 45 -15.24 5.45 -17.21
C ARG A 45 -16.02 5.32 -18.51
N SER A 46 -16.92 6.27 -18.78
CA SER A 46 -17.70 6.30 -20.02
C SER A 46 -16.76 6.38 -21.23
N LYS A 47 -15.69 7.18 -21.10
CA LYS A 47 -14.66 7.27 -22.13
C LYS A 47 -13.89 5.95 -22.31
N LEU A 48 -13.40 5.34 -21.23
CA LEU A 48 -12.71 4.05 -21.29
C LEU A 48 -13.59 2.92 -21.85
N SER A 49 -14.89 2.92 -21.51
CA SER A 49 -15.85 1.89 -21.97
C SER A 49 -16.24 2.06 -23.43
N SER A 50 -16.14 3.27 -23.97
CA SER A 50 -16.35 3.57 -25.39
C SER A 50 -15.12 3.33 -26.27
N MET A 51 -13.96 3.04 -25.66
CA MET A 51 -12.78 2.60 -26.38
C MET A 51 -12.89 1.14 -26.84
N PRO A 52 -12.24 0.77 -27.95
CA PRO A 52 -11.96 -0.62 -28.26
C PRO A 52 -11.30 -1.31 -27.06
N SER A 53 -11.70 -2.54 -26.74
CA SER A 53 -11.06 -3.31 -25.66
C SER A 53 -9.58 -3.58 -25.99
N GLY A 54 -8.69 -3.26 -25.04
CA GLY A 54 -7.23 -3.30 -25.21
C GLY A 54 -6.63 -1.91 -25.47
N ILE A 55 -5.29 -1.80 -25.46
CA ILE A 55 -4.62 -0.52 -25.78
C ILE A 55 -4.76 -0.26 -27.28
N VAL A 56 -5.33 0.89 -27.59
CA VAL A 56 -5.42 1.43 -28.94
C VAL A 56 -4.20 2.32 -29.18
N ASN A 57 -3.56 2.18 -30.34
CA ASN A 57 -2.44 3.01 -30.76
C ASN A 57 -2.86 4.49 -30.73
N SER A 58 -1.95 5.45 -30.52
CA SER A 58 -2.28 6.89 -30.49
C SER A 58 -2.89 7.41 -31.80
N SER A 59 -2.77 6.63 -32.88
CA SER A 59 -3.46 6.85 -34.16
C SER A 59 -4.92 6.35 -34.18
N MET A 60 -5.39 5.70 -33.13
CA MET A 60 -6.69 5.04 -33.00
C MET A 60 -7.52 5.54 -31.80
N VAL A 61 -6.97 6.40 -30.94
CA VAL A 61 -7.67 7.08 -29.82
C VAL A 61 -7.57 8.59 -29.98
N ASP A 62 -8.63 9.31 -29.65
CA ASP A 62 -8.59 10.76 -29.51
C ASP A 62 -7.84 11.20 -28.23
N LEU A 63 -7.55 12.49 -28.12
CA LEU A 63 -6.80 13.04 -26.99
C LEU A 63 -7.53 12.82 -25.65
N ASP A 64 -8.85 12.99 -25.64
CA ASP A 64 -9.71 12.70 -24.48
C ASP A 64 -9.54 11.27 -23.97
N GLY A 65 -9.37 10.33 -24.90
CA GLY A 65 -9.18 8.95 -24.54
C GLY A 65 -7.79 8.69 -23.95
N VAL A 66 -6.74 9.28 -24.53
CA VAL A 66 -5.40 9.24 -23.95
C VAL A 66 -5.41 9.81 -22.53
N GLU A 67 -6.11 10.91 -22.31
CA GLU A 67 -6.29 11.52 -20.99
C GLU A 67 -6.99 10.60 -19.99
N ALA A 68 -8.14 10.02 -20.37
CA ALA A 68 -8.88 9.09 -19.52
C ALA A 68 -8.04 7.86 -19.12
N PHE A 69 -7.27 7.31 -20.06
CA PHE A 69 -6.35 6.22 -19.76
C PHE A 69 -5.21 6.65 -18.83
N SER A 70 -4.73 7.88 -18.95
CA SER A 70 -3.68 8.41 -18.06
C SER A 70 -4.13 8.43 -16.59
N THR A 71 -5.37 8.83 -16.32
CA THR A 71 -5.97 8.78 -14.97
C THR A 71 -6.13 7.35 -14.50
N TYR A 72 -6.61 6.44 -15.38
CA TYR A 72 -6.70 5.03 -15.01
C TYR A 72 -5.33 4.40 -14.70
N LEU A 73 -4.30 4.76 -15.46
CA LEU A 73 -2.93 4.35 -15.20
C LEU A 73 -2.46 4.87 -13.85
N HIS A 74 -2.67 6.16 -13.55
CA HIS A 74 -2.33 6.78 -12.26
C HIS A 74 -2.88 5.96 -11.08
N GLU A 75 -4.19 5.69 -11.09
CA GLU A 75 -4.83 4.91 -10.02
C GLU A 75 -4.35 3.44 -9.99
N THR A 76 -4.03 2.87 -11.16
CA THR A 76 -3.45 1.53 -11.24
C THR A 76 -2.05 1.47 -10.62
N ILE A 77 -1.26 2.56 -10.71
CA ILE A 77 0.03 2.64 -10.03
C ILE A 77 -0.15 2.63 -8.51
N HIS A 78 -1.16 3.30 -7.96
CA HIS A 78 -1.45 3.19 -6.53
C HIS A 78 -1.80 1.77 -6.11
N TRP A 79 -2.61 1.07 -6.90
CA TRP A 79 -2.85 -0.36 -6.68
C TRP A 79 -1.52 -1.15 -6.67
N TRP A 80 -0.65 -0.99 -7.67
CA TRP A 80 0.64 -1.67 -7.74
C TRP A 80 1.58 -1.31 -6.59
N GLN A 81 1.57 -0.07 -6.12
CA GLN A 81 2.33 0.34 -4.95
C GLN A 81 1.88 -0.45 -3.73
N HIS A 82 0.57 -0.66 -3.54
CA HIS A 82 0.02 -1.37 -2.39
C HIS A 82 0.13 -2.89 -2.47
N VAL A 83 -0.06 -3.51 -3.64
CA VAL A 83 -0.05 -4.98 -3.76
C VAL A 83 1.18 -5.55 -4.43
N GLY A 84 2.01 -4.71 -5.03
CA GLY A 84 3.20 -5.11 -5.80
C GLY A 84 4.52 -4.57 -5.25
N SER A 85 4.49 -3.82 -4.15
CA SER A 85 5.70 -3.41 -3.42
C SER A 85 5.76 -4.04 -2.03
N THR A 86 6.98 -4.25 -1.54
CA THR A 86 7.17 -4.91 -0.24
C THR A 86 6.63 -4.05 0.91
N TYR A 87 6.91 -2.74 0.88
CA TYR A 87 6.37 -1.81 1.87
C TYR A 87 4.84 -1.71 1.76
N GLY A 88 4.30 -1.57 0.55
CA GLY A 88 2.86 -1.45 0.34
C GLY A 88 2.09 -2.67 0.81
N LEU A 89 2.60 -3.89 0.56
CA LEU A 89 1.98 -5.12 1.06
C LEU A 89 1.94 -5.10 2.58
N LEU A 90 3.06 -4.79 3.25
CA LEU A 90 3.13 -4.73 4.71
C LEU A 90 2.17 -3.68 5.26
N LEU A 91 2.12 -2.48 4.68
CA LEU A 91 1.18 -1.43 5.05
C LEU A 91 -0.28 -1.91 4.94
N SER A 92 -0.63 -2.54 3.82
CA SER A 92 -1.93 -3.12 3.54
C SER A 92 -2.30 -4.26 4.50
N MET A 93 -1.32 -5.00 5.01
CA MET A 93 -1.52 -6.06 6.00
C MET A 93 -1.68 -5.54 7.43
N THR A 94 -1.39 -4.27 7.73
CA THR A 94 -1.46 -3.79 9.11
C THR A 94 -2.88 -3.82 9.70
N TYR A 95 -3.94 -3.60 8.90
CA TYR A 95 -5.33 -3.72 9.36
C TYR A 95 -5.73 -5.17 9.69
N PRO A 96 -5.56 -6.16 8.79
CA PRO A 96 -5.85 -7.55 9.12
C PRO A 96 -4.92 -8.08 10.22
N ALA A 97 -3.65 -7.69 10.24
CA ALA A 97 -2.69 -8.11 11.26
C ALA A 97 -3.11 -7.61 12.64
N GLN A 98 -3.66 -6.39 12.74
CA GLN A 98 -4.16 -5.85 13.99
C GLN A 98 -5.37 -6.62 14.55
N ALA A 99 -6.31 -7.03 13.69
CA ALA A 99 -7.43 -7.86 14.10
C ALA A 99 -6.95 -9.26 14.49
N HIS A 100 -6.05 -9.85 13.70
CA HIS A 100 -5.47 -11.17 13.94
C HIS A 100 -4.69 -11.22 15.26
N ALA A 101 -3.79 -10.26 15.50
CA ALA A 101 -2.98 -10.16 16.72
C ALA A 101 -3.81 -9.98 17.99
N ASN A 102 -5.02 -9.44 17.86
CA ASN A 102 -5.92 -9.21 18.99
C ASN A 102 -7.00 -10.28 19.14
N TYR A 103 -7.13 -11.23 18.21
CA TYR A 103 -8.24 -12.17 18.15
C TYR A 103 -8.45 -12.92 19.48
N ASP A 104 -7.44 -13.66 19.93
CA ASP A 104 -7.52 -14.46 21.16
C ASP A 104 -7.65 -13.58 22.41
N HIS A 105 -6.98 -12.43 22.42
CA HIS A 105 -7.05 -11.49 23.54
C HIS A 105 -8.45 -10.89 23.70
N LEU A 106 -9.10 -10.53 22.59
CA LEU A 106 -10.47 -9.99 22.58
C LEU A 106 -11.48 -11.03 23.09
N LYS A 107 -11.35 -12.28 22.65
CA LYS A 107 -12.21 -13.37 23.15
C LYS A 107 -11.97 -13.64 24.63
N SER A 108 -10.71 -13.71 25.05
CA SER A 108 -10.34 -13.92 26.45
C SER A 108 -10.85 -12.80 27.36
N LEU A 109 -10.67 -11.53 26.96
CA LEU A 109 -11.16 -10.39 27.72
C LEU A 109 -12.69 -10.42 27.82
N THR A 110 -13.38 -10.66 26.71
CA THR A 110 -14.84 -10.76 26.68
C THR A 110 -15.38 -11.84 27.61
N ALA A 111 -14.75 -13.01 27.62
CA ALA A 111 -15.12 -14.09 28.54
C ALA A 111 -14.92 -13.71 30.01
N SER A 112 -13.93 -12.86 30.30
CA SER A 112 -13.58 -12.47 31.68
C SER A 112 -14.43 -11.33 32.26
N VAL A 113 -14.77 -10.32 31.46
CA VAL A 113 -15.43 -9.08 31.95
C VAL A 113 -16.68 -8.67 31.17
N GLY A 114 -17.11 -9.51 30.22
CA GLY A 114 -18.24 -9.26 29.34
C GLY A 114 -17.89 -8.39 28.13
N PHE A 115 -18.82 -8.33 27.17
CA PHE A 115 -18.65 -7.57 25.93
C PHE A 115 -18.87 -6.07 26.16
N LYS A 116 -17.78 -5.29 26.20
CA LYS A 116 -17.76 -3.87 26.56
C LYS A 116 -17.02 -3.02 25.53
N LYS A 117 -17.47 -1.77 25.28
CA LYS A 117 -16.86 -0.81 24.33
C LYS A 117 -16.83 0.61 24.89
N PRO A 118 -15.75 1.40 24.65
CA PRO A 118 -14.49 0.99 24.04
C PRO A 118 -13.57 0.29 25.05
N ILE A 119 -12.75 -0.65 24.57
CA ILE A 119 -11.74 -1.34 25.41
C ILE A 119 -10.74 -0.34 25.99
N ARG A 120 -10.42 0.73 25.24
CA ARG A 120 -9.59 1.83 25.73
C ARG A 120 -10.11 2.42 27.05
N LYS A 121 -11.41 2.66 27.16
CA LYS A 121 -12.03 3.19 28.38
C LYS A 121 -12.21 2.11 29.44
N LEU A 122 -12.44 0.87 29.03
CA LEU A 122 -12.52 -0.27 29.95
C LEU A 122 -11.21 -0.42 30.74
N ALA A 123 -10.05 -0.27 30.10
CA ALA A 123 -8.75 -0.40 30.75
C ALA A 123 -8.60 0.52 31.98
N ASP A 124 -9.12 1.75 31.91
CA ASP A 124 -9.10 2.71 33.02
C ASP A 124 -10.00 2.32 34.21
N THR A 125 -10.99 1.45 33.97
CA THR A 125 -11.96 1.01 35.00
C THR A 125 -11.60 -0.33 35.63
N LEU A 126 -10.68 -1.08 35.03
CA LEU A 126 -10.28 -2.39 35.53
C LEU A 126 -9.33 -2.26 36.73
N PRO A 127 -9.40 -3.17 37.71
CA PRO A 127 -8.39 -3.21 38.77
C PRO A 127 -6.99 -3.34 38.19
N ALA A 128 -6.04 -2.58 38.74
CA ALA A 128 -4.65 -2.65 38.30
C ALA A 128 -4.11 -4.08 38.37
N GLY A 129 -3.47 -4.54 37.30
CA GLY A 129 -2.96 -5.91 37.19
C GLY A 129 -1.99 -6.09 36.02
N GLY A 130 -1.12 -7.09 36.12
CA GLY A 130 -0.13 -7.43 35.11
C GLY A 130 -0.62 -8.48 34.11
N TYR A 131 0.33 -9.14 33.44
CA TYR A 131 0.07 -10.23 32.50
C TYR A 131 -0.83 -11.31 33.12
N GLY A 132 -1.81 -11.80 32.33
CA GLY A 132 -2.79 -12.81 32.77
C GLY A 132 -3.99 -12.25 33.55
N THR A 133 -4.03 -10.94 33.83
CA THR A 133 -5.22 -10.28 34.41
C THR A 133 -6.07 -9.60 33.33
N PRO A 134 -7.36 -9.30 33.57
CA PRO A 134 -8.16 -8.55 32.60
C PRO A 134 -7.56 -7.19 32.22
N SER A 135 -6.96 -6.47 33.17
CA SER A 135 -6.28 -5.19 32.90
C SER A 135 -5.05 -5.40 32.01
N GLY A 136 -4.25 -6.44 32.28
CA GLY A 136 -3.13 -6.83 31.43
C GLY A 136 -3.56 -7.19 30.00
N THR A 137 -4.62 -7.98 29.84
CA THR A 137 -5.16 -8.34 28.52
C THR A 137 -5.69 -7.12 27.77
N ALA A 138 -6.40 -6.21 28.46
CA ALA A 138 -6.85 -4.95 27.86
C ALA A 138 -5.68 -4.09 27.38
N ASN A 139 -4.60 -4.00 28.17
CA ASN A 139 -3.38 -3.28 27.78
C ASN A 139 -2.69 -3.91 26.57
N ILE A 140 -2.61 -5.24 26.47
CA ILE A 140 -2.08 -5.93 25.28
C ILE A 140 -2.89 -5.55 24.03
N ILE A 141 -4.23 -5.60 24.12
CA ILE A 141 -5.11 -5.26 23.00
C ILE A 141 -4.89 -3.81 22.54
N ILE A 142 -4.82 -2.89 23.50
CA ILE A 142 -4.60 -1.46 23.24
C ILE A 142 -3.22 -1.28 22.60
N ASN A 143 -2.15 -1.82 23.17
CA ASN A 143 -0.80 -1.64 22.64
C ASN A 143 -0.65 -2.20 21.23
N ASN A 144 -1.08 -3.44 20.98
CA ASN A 144 -1.09 -4.04 19.64
C ASN A 144 -1.82 -3.17 18.61
N HIS A 145 -2.92 -2.51 19.02
CA HIS A 145 -3.67 -1.59 18.16
C HIS A 145 -2.87 -0.32 17.87
N PHE A 146 -2.42 0.36 18.92
CA PHE A 146 -1.77 1.66 18.81
C PHE A 146 -0.36 1.58 18.21
N ASP A 147 0.35 0.47 18.34
CA ASP A 147 1.65 0.26 17.69
C ASP A 147 1.52 0.20 16.16
N MET A 148 0.50 -0.51 15.65
CA MET A 148 0.24 -0.57 14.20
C MET A 148 -0.34 0.75 13.65
N ASP A 149 -1.18 1.45 14.43
CA ASP A 149 -1.60 2.82 14.10
C ASP A 149 -0.41 3.77 14.05
N SER A 150 0.50 3.66 15.02
CA SER A 150 1.72 4.45 15.09
C SER A 150 2.61 4.22 13.89
N PHE A 151 2.82 2.95 13.50
CA PHE A 151 3.53 2.61 12.29
C PHE A 151 2.91 3.31 11.08
N ARG A 152 1.60 3.10 10.83
CA ARG A 152 0.86 3.70 9.70
C ARG A 152 1.02 5.21 9.65
N ALA A 153 0.80 5.90 10.76
CA ALA A 153 0.93 7.36 10.82
C ALA A 153 2.37 7.80 10.47
N LEU A 154 3.36 7.24 11.16
CA LEU A 154 4.76 7.67 11.04
C LEU A 154 5.35 7.44 9.65
N THR A 155 4.93 6.38 8.96
CA THR A 155 5.50 6.02 7.65
C THR A 155 4.76 6.67 6.47
N VAL A 156 3.46 6.97 6.61
CA VAL A 156 2.66 7.52 5.49
C VAL A 156 2.96 8.98 5.26
N SER A 157 2.94 9.80 6.31
CA SER A 157 3.27 11.23 6.18
C SER A 157 3.92 11.78 7.45
N PRO A 158 5.03 12.53 7.33
CA PRO A 158 5.71 13.14 8.47
C PRO A 158 4.80 14.16 9.20
N LEU A 159 3.76 14.69 8.55
CA LEU A 159 2.82 15.63 9.16
C LEU A 159 1.98 15.02 10.28
N SER A 160 1.75 13.71 10.24
CA SER A 160 0.90 13.00 11.21
C SER A 160 1.63 12.60 12.50
N ALA A 161 2.96 12.73 12.53
CA ALA A 161 3.79 12.23 13.62
C ALA A 161 3.66 13.03 14.93
N LYS A 162 3.34 14.32 14.87
CA LYS A 162 3.44 15.22 16.04
C LYS A 162 2.48 14.85 17.17
N GLU A 163 1.20 14.62 16.86
CA GLU A 163 0.19 14.25 17.85
C GLU A 163 0.44 12.84 18.38
N LEU A 164 0.88 11.94 17.50
CA LEU A 164 1.18 10.55 17.83
C LEU A 164 2.34 10.43 18.82
N VAL A 165 3.46 11.11 18.57
CA VAL A 165 4.66 11.05 19.42
C VAL A 165 4.41 11.61 20.83
N GLN A 166 3.39 12.45 21.00
CA GLN A 166 2.97 12.97 22.30
C GLN A 166 2.02 12.03 23.06
N SER A 167 1.54 10.95 22.41
CA SER A 167 0.65 9.98 23.04
C SER A 167 1.38 9.18 24.11
N PRO A 168 0.78 8.95 25.29
CA PRO A 168 1.36 8.05 26.30
C PRO A 168 1.38 6.58 25.84
N LEU A 169 0.65 6.25 24.76
CA LEU A 169 0.62 4.92 24.16
C LEU A 169 1.71 4.74 23.08
N PHE A 170 2.46 5.80 22.75
CA PHE A 170 3.58 5.70 21.82
C PHE A 170 4.85 5.31 22.58
N GLU A 171 5.35 4.10 22.33
CA GLU A 171 6.57 3.61 22.95
C GLU A 171 7.82 4.24 22.29
N SER A 172 8.09 3.88 21.03
CA SER A 172 9.18 4.43 20.24
C SER A 172 9.01 4.08 18.77
N LEU A 173 9.75 4.76 17.88
CA LEU A 173 9.71 4.50 16.43
C LEU A 173 10.09 3.05 16.11
N GLY A 174 11.21 2.57 16.67
CA GLY A 174 11.68 1.20 16.47
C GLY A 174 10.68 0.15 16.97
N HIS A 175 9.99 0.43 18.08
CA HIS A 175 8.97 -0.48 18.60
C HIS A 175 7.76 -0.60 17.67
N SER A 176 7.21 0.52 17.21
CA SER A 176 6.06 0.51 16.30
C SER A 176 6.37 -0.26 15.01
N TYR A 177 7.60 -0.12 14.49
CA TYR A 177 8.05 -0.82 13.28
C TYR A 177 8.28 -2.32 13.54
N GLU A 178 8.92 -2.69 14.66
CA GLU A 178 9.11 -4.08 15.09
C GLU A 178 7.76 -4.81 15.17
N ILE A 179 6.79 -4.22 15.87
CA ILE A 179 5.47 -4.81 16.10
C ILE A 179 4.66 -4.90 14.80
N ALA A 180 4.63 -3.84 13.99
CA ALA A 180 3.87 -3.84 12.75
C ALA A 180 4.41 -4.86 11.75
N LEU A 181 5.72 -4.83 11.46
CA LEU A 181 6.33 -5.75 10.51
C LEU A 181 6.26 -7.20 11.02
N GLY A 182 6.54 -7.42 12.30
CA GLY A 182 6.49 -8.75 12.90
C GLY A 182 5.09 -9.37 12.77
N ASN A 183 4.04 -8.64 13.14
CA ASN A 183 2.67 -9.16 13.02
C ASN A 183 2.21 -9.35 11.56
N CYS A 184 2.67 -8.51 10.64
CA CYS A 184 2.40 -8.72 9.20
C CYS A 184 3.06 -10.01 8.70
N VAL A 185 4.32 -10.27 9.07
CA VAL A 185 5.00 -11.52 8.70
C VAL A 185 4.32 -12.73 9.32
N LEU A 186 3.90 -12.67 10.60
CA LEU A 186 3.12 -13.75 11.24
C LEU A 186 1.81 -14.03 10.49
N LEU A 187 1.09 -12.98 10.08
CA LEU A 187 -0.15 -13.11 9.31
C LEU A 187 0.10 -13.76 7.94
N LEU A 188 1.11 -13.31 7.19
CA LEU A 188 1.45 -13.85 5.88
C LEU A 188 1.92 -15.31 5.96
N ALA A 189 2.71 -15.65 6.97
CA ALA A 189 3.13 -17.01 7.28
C ALA A 189 1.91 -17.91 7.58
N SER A 190 0.90 -17.40 8.29
CA SER A 190 -0.29 -18.19 8.65
C SER A 190 -1.08 -18.75 7.44
N VAL A 191 -0.95 -18.14 6.25
CA VAL A 191 -1.66 -18.56 5.04
C VAL A 191 -0.81 -19.35 4.05
N SER A 192 0.50 -19.49 4.29
CA SER A 192 1.44 -20.15 3.37
C SER A 192 2.50 -20.98 4.09
N ASP A 193 3.23 -20.38 5.02
CA ASP A 193 4.40 -20.97 5.68
C ASP A 193 4.25 -20.96 7.22
N SER A 194 3.26 -21.67 7.74
CA SER A 194 2.91 -21.62 9.17
C SER A 194 3.99 -22.17 10.10
N ASN A 195 4.95 -22.92 9.56
CA ASN A 195 6.10 -23.48 10.30
C ASN A 195 7.39 -22.67 10.10
N PHE A 196 7.36 -21.57 9.34
CA PHE A 196 8.53 -20.74 9.04
C PHE A 196 9.69 -21.55 8.43
N CYS A 197 9.37 -22.43 7.47
CA CYS A 197 10.36 -23.19 6.72
C CYS A 197 11.12 -22.30 5.71
N VAL A 198 10.48 -21.22 5.25
CA VAL A 198 10.99 -20.31 4.22
C VAL A 198 11.09 -18.89 4.77
N MET A 199 10.01 -18.38 5.36
CA MET A 199 9.98 -17.07 6.02
C MET A 199 10.73 -17.09 7.35
N GLN A 200 11.21 -15.93 7.77
CA GLN A 200 11.85 -15.80 9.08
C GLN A 200 10.84 -15.51 10.17
N HIS A 201 11.02 -16.16 11.31
CA HIS A 201 10.14 -15.96 12.45
C HIS A 201 10.49 -14.65 13.17
N PRO A 202 9.57 -13.66 13.28
CA PRO A 202 9.87 -12.35 13.89
C PRO A 202 10.31 -12.40 15.36
N LYS A 203 9.95 -13.47 16.09
CA LYS A 203 10.45 -13.76 17.44
C LYS A 203 11.98 -13.71 17.55
N ASP A 204 12.70 -14.05 16.49
CA ASP A 204 14.17 -14.02 16.49
C ASP A 204 14.74 -12.60 16.59
N TRP A 205 13.91 -11.58 16.42
CA TRP A 205 14.30 -10.17 16.53
C TRP A 205 14.34 -9.66 17.98
N GLY A 206 13.58 -10.31 18.88
CA GLY A 206 13.21 -9.73 20.18
C GLY A 206 14.39 -9.39 21.10
N ASP A 207 15.42 -10.25 21.15
CA ASP A 207 16.59 -10.00 22.00
C ASP A 207 17.47 -8.87 21.46
N HIS A 208 17.53 -8.71 20.13
CA HIS A 208 18.28 -7.63 19.51
C HIS A 208 17.60 -6.27 19.72
N PHE A 209 16.28 -6.18 19.54
CA PHE A 209 15.56 -4.93 19.83
C PHE A 209 15.51 -4.61 21.33
N ARG A 210 15.47 -5.63 22.19
CA ARG A 210 15.62 -5.45 23.65
C ARG A 210 16.96 -4.81 23.99
N LYS A 211 18.05 -5.29 23.39
CA LYS A 211 19.38 -4.70 23.57
C LYS A 211 19.41 -3.23 23.15
N LEU A 212 18.80 -2.86 22.02
CA LEU A 212 18.73 -1.47 21.57
C LEU A 212 17.94 -0.56 22.54
N ARG A 213 16.85 -1.08 23.11
CA ARG A 213 16.08 -0.42 24.18
C ARG A 213 16.95 -0.16 25.42
N GLU A 214 17.66 -1.19 25.89
CA GLU A 214 18.51 -1.13 27.09
C GLU A 214 19.71 -0.17 26.91
N GLU A 215 20.31 -0.17 25.72
CA GLU A 215 21.41 0.73 25.35
C GLU A 215 20.95 2.16 25.02
N LYS A 216 19.63 2.41 25.01
CA LYS A 216 19.01 3.69 24.62
C LYS A 216 19.50 4.18 23.25
N ALA A 217 19.56 3.26 22.29
CA ALA A 217 19.82 3.63 20.90
C ALA A 217 18.72 4.58 20.39
N GLU A 218 19.10 5.64 19.68
CA GLU A 218 18.13 6.61 19.15
C GLU A 218 17.10 5.92 18.26
N GLY A 219 15.83 6.21 18.53
CA GLY A 219 14.65 5.63 17.89
C GLY A 219 14.07 4.42 18.62
N TYR A 220 14.76 3.83 19.60
CA TYR A 220 14.40 2.51 20.14
C TYR A 220 13.95 2.48 21.60
N TYR A 221 13.91 3.59 22.33
CA TYR A 221 13.50 3.61 23.74
C TYR A 221 12.39 4.65 24.00
N TYR A 222 11.63 4.47 25.08
CA TYR A 222 10.57 5.40 25.47
C TYR A 222 11.08 6.83 25.66
N GLY A 223 10.45 7.78 24.96
CA GLY A 223 10.86 9.19 24.97
C GLY A 223 12.13 9.48 24.16
N SER A 224 12.57 8.55 23.31
CA SER A 224 13.65 8.81 22.35
C SER A 224 13.32 9.99 21.43
N PRO A 225 14.32 10.79 21.01
CA PRO A 225 14.15 11.73 19.90
C PRO A 225 13.54 11.02 18.68
N VAL A 226 12.62 11.72 18.01
CA VAL A 226 12.01 11.29 16.75
C VAL A 226 12.41 12.29 15.68
N SER A 227 13.26 11.83 14.75
CA SER A 227 13.66 12.57 13.57
C SER A 227 12.77 12.15 12.39
N LEU A 228 12.06 13.11 11.79
CA LEU A 228 11.18 12.85 10.65
C LEU A 228 11.90 13.21 9.35
N TYR A 229 11.68 12.40 8.33
CA TYR A 229 12.16 12.68 6.98
C TYR A 229 11.28 13.74 6.29
N PRO A 230 11.82 14.50 5.33
CA PRO A 230 11.09 15.58 4.64
C PRO A 230 9.86 15.08 3.86
N ILE A 231 9.81 13.77 3.54
CA ILE A 231 8.71 13.11 2.85
C ILE A 231 8.48 11.73 3.46
N GLY A 232 7.27 11.18 3.30
CA GLY A 232 6.90 9.81 3.65
C GLY A 232 6.41 9.03 2.43
N ALA A 233 5.77 7.89 2.68
CA ALA A 233 5.27 7.04 1.61
C ALA A 233 4.19 7.71 0.75
N GLN A 234 3.36 8.59 1.32
CA GLN A 234 2.33 9.31 0.58
C GLN A 234 2.94 10.15 -0.55
N GLU A 235 3.91 11.00 -0.23
CA GLU A 235 4.56 11.86 -1.23
C GLU A 235 5.30 11.02 -2.29
N ILE A 236 5.91 9.89 -1.90
CA ILE A 236 6.59 8.98 -2.84
C ILE A 236 5.58 8.31 -3.77
N PHE A 237 4.45 7.84 -3.23
CA PHE A 237 3.40 7.16 -4.00
C PHE A 237 2.79 8.10 -5.04
N GLU A 238 2.37 9.29 -4.61
CA GLU A 238 1.79 10.34 -5.46
C GLU A 238 2.78 10.83 -6.51
N GLY A 239 4.02 11.10 -6.11
CA GLY A 239 5.07 11.55 -7.03
C GLY A 239 5.41 10.52 -8.09
N GLN A 240 5.46 9.23 -7.74
CA GLN A 240 5.69 8.15 -8.70
C GLN A 240 4.51 8.00 -9.66
N ALA A 241 3.27 7.93 -9.16
CA ALA A 241 2.07 7.76 -9.98
C ALA A 241 1.88 8.94 -10.95
N ARG A 242 2.04 10.17 -10.45
CA ARG A 242 1.97 11.38 -11.27
C ARG A 242 3.03 11.41 -12.36
N MET A 243 4.28 11.09 -12.03
CA MET A 243 5.36 11.13 -13.02
C MET A 243 5.23 10.02 -14.07
N VAL A 244 4.71 8.84 -13.69
CA VAL A 244 4.32 7.78 -14.64
C VAL A 244 3.21 8.27 -15.57
N GLN A 245 2.18 8.92 -15.04
CA GLN A 245 1.09 9.49 -15.84
C GLN A 245 1.62 10.50 -16.86
N LEU A 246 2.51 11.40 -16.44
CA LEU A 246 3.16 12.37 -17.33
C LEU A 246 4.02 11.68 -18.40
N GLN A 247 4.78 10.64 -18.05
CA GLN A 247 5.52 9.84 -19.04
C GLN A 247 4.60 9.22 -20.07
N TYR A 248 3.49 8.61 -19.64
CA TYR A 248 2.50 8.04 -20.56
C TYR A 248 1.94 9.10 -21.51
N LEU A 249 1.47 10.23 -20.96
CA LEU A 249 0.93 11.34 -21.75
C LEU A 249 1.96 11.85 -22.77
N HIS A 250 3.22 12.02 -22.36
CA HIS A 250 4.30 12.44 -23.23
C HIS A 250 4.50 11.47 -24.41
N PHE A 251 4.67 10.17 -24.14
CA PHE A 251 4.93 9.19 -25.21
C PHE A 251 3.70 8.90 -26.07
N ALA A 252 2.50 8.83 -25.48
CA ALA A 252 1.25 8.60 -26.20
C ALA A 252 0.91 9.76 -27.15
N THR A 253 1.30 10.98 -26.82
CA THR A 253 1.06 12.17 -27.67
C THR A 253 2.24 12.51 -28.59
N GLY A 254 3.24 11.64 -28.70
CA GLY A 254 4.43 11.90 -29.54
C GLY A 254 5.26 13.09 -29.08
N GLY A 255 5.27 13.38 -27.78
CA GLY A 255 6.03 14.46 -27.15
C GLY A 255 5.33 15.82 -27.10
N LEU A 256 4.03 15.89 -27.43
CA LEU A 256 3.26 17.14 -27.40
C LEU A 256 3.20 17.76 -26.00
N LEU A 257 3.09 16.93 -24.96
CA LEU A 257 3.08 17.33 -23.57
C LEU A 257 4.50 17.27 -22.98
N GLY A 258 5.12 18.43 -22.81
CA GLY A 258 6.45 18.59 -22.21
C GLY A 258 6.41 19.04 -20.74
N MET A 259 7.59 19.26 -20.15
CA MET A 259 7.70 19.65 -18.73
C MET A 259 7.04 21.02 -18.45
N GLU A 260 7.24 22.00 -19.35
CA GLU A 260 6.65 23.34 -19.22
C GLU A 260 5.11 23.29 -19.19
N ALA A 261 4.49 22.49 -20.06
CA ALA A 261 3.04 22.33 -20.09
C ALA A 261 2.51 21.66 -18.81
N ALA A 262 3.26 20.71 -18.24
CA ALA A 262 2.90 20.08 -16.96
C ALA A 262 3.03 21.08 -15.79
N ASP A 263 4.05 21.94 -15.81
CA ASP A 263 4.24 23.00 -14.81
C ASP A 263 3.14 24.07 -14.87
N GLU A 264 2.82 24.58 -16.06
CA GLU A 264 1.76 25.57 -16.27
C GLU A 264 0.39 25.09 -15.79
N ALA A 265 0.19 23.77 -15.75
CA ALA A 265 -1.04 23.14 -15.34
C ALA A 265 -1.07 22.68 -13.88
N GLY A 266 -0.05 22.98 -13.09
CA GLY A 266 0.00 22.62 -11.68
C GLY A 266 0.11 21.12 -11.42
N MET A 267 0.61 20.32 -12.37
CA MET A 267 0.76 18.86 -12.23
C MET A 267 1.74 18.44 -11.12
N PHE A 268 2.51 19.39 -10.61
CA PHE A 268 3.48 19.21 -9.52
C PHE A 268 3.06 19.94 -8.23
N ASP A 269 1.84 20.46 -8.16
CA ASP A 269 1.39 21.21 -6.99
C ASP A 269 1.11 20.28 -5.79
N GLY A 270 1.43 20.78 -4.59
CA GLY A 270 1.18 20.07 -3.34
C GLY A 270 1.92 18.73 -3.24
N VAL A 271 1.18 17.67 -2.89
CA VAL A 271 1.75 16.33 -2.64
C VAL A 271 2.36 15.71 -3.91
N TYR A 272 1.81 16.02 -5.09
CA TYR A 272 2.19 15.41 -6.37
C TYR A 272 3.61 15.77 -6.82
N GLY A 273 4.12 16.96 -6.48
CA GLY A 273 5.50 17.37 -6.78
C GLY A 273 6.47 17.31 -5.62
N SER A 274 6.00 16.96 -4.41
CA SER A 274 6.81 17.01 -3.18
C SER A 274 8.03 16.07 -3.25
N ALA A 275 7.82 14.80 -3.62
CA ALA A 275 8.91 13.84 -3.75
C ALA A 275 9.89 14.21 -4.88
N PHE A 276 9.38 14.65 -6.05
CA PHE A 276 10.25 15.04 -7.17
C PHE A 276 11.11 16.27 -6.84
N SER A 277 10.52 17.28 -6.21
CA SER A 277 11.25 18.47 -5.75
C SER A 277 12.32 18.12 -4.71
N THR A 278 11.98 17.24 -3.76
CA THR A 278 12.92 16.73 -2.76
C THR A 278 14.07 15.95 -3.42
N PHE A 279 13.77 15.13 -4.42
CA PHE A 279 14.78 14.41 -5.19
C PHE A 279 15.74 15.36 -5.90
N LEU A 280 15.26 16.37 -6.62
CA LEU A 280 16.11 17.37 -7.29
C LEU A 280 17.00 18.10 -6.29
N GLN A 281 16.43 18.51 -5.14
CA GLN A 281 17.18 19.19 -4.08
C GLN A 281 18.30 18.31 -3.50
N LEU A 282 17.99 17.05 -3.16
CA LEU A 282 18.96 16.14 -2.54
C LEU A 282 20.04 15.66 -3.52
N THR A 283 19.69 15.52 -4.80
CA THR A 283 20.64 15.14 -5.86
C THR A 283 21.41 16.32 -6.43
N GLU A 284 21.01 17.56 -6.15
CA GLU A 284 21.54 18.79 -6.75
C GLU A 284 21.41 18.79 -8.30
N LEU A 285 20.37 18.14 -8.81
CA LEU A 285 20.03 18.15 -10.23
C LEU A 285 19.10 19.33 -10.55
N GLU A 286 19.29 19.90 -11.74
CA GLU A 286 18.36 20.88 -12.28
C GLU A 286 17.05 20.22 -12.72
N ARG A 287 15.97 21.00 -12.69
CA ARG A 287 14.68 20.57 -13.23
C ARG A 287 14.84 20.28 -14.74
N PRO A 288 14.57 19.06 -15.21
CA PRO A 288 14.80 18.71 -16.60
C PRO A 288 13.80 19.42 -17.52
N SER A 289 14.22 19.71 -18.75
CA SER A 289 13.37 20.40 -19.75
C SER A 289 12.34 19.49 -20.43
N SER A 290 12.46 18.17 -20.28
CA SER A 290 11.59 17.18 -20.92
C SER A 290 11.22 16.03 -19.96
N ILE A 291 10.08 15.41 -20.22
CA ILE A 291 9.53 14.28 -19.46
C ILE A 291 10.28 12.96 -19.74
N ASP A 292 10.90 12.83 -20.92
CA ASP A 292 11.70 11.66 -21.31
C ASP A 292 13.16 11.72 -20.80
N HIS A 293 13.53 12.76 -20.04
CA HIS A 293 14.88 12.99 -19.57
C HIS A 293 15.37 11.91 -18.57
N PRO A 294 16.65 11.48 -18.61
CA PRO A 294 17.21 10.48 -17.69
C PRO A 294 17.00 10.76 -16.19
N THR A 295 16.93 12.04 -15.81
CA THR A 295 16.59 12.49 -14.44
C THR A 295 15.23 11.96 -13.98
N ILE A 296 14.24 11.95 -14.87
CA ILE A 296 12.89 11.43 -14.58
C ILE A 296 12.95 9.92 -14.39
N ALA A 297 13.70 9.24 -15.25
CA ALA A 297 13.90 7.80 -15.17
C ALA A 297 14.57 7.39 -13.84
N LEU A 298 15.59 8.14 -13.40
CA LEU A 298 16.24 7.92 -12.11
C LEU A 298 15.32 8.21 -10.93
N PHE A 299 14.53 9.28 -10.97
CA PHE A 299 13.54 9.59 -9.93
C PHE A 299 12.57 8.42 -9.72
N LEU A 300 11.97 7.92 -10.81
CA LEU A 300 11.04 6.79 -10.76
C LEU A 300 11.71 5.51 -10.22
N LEU A 301 12.98 5.26 -10.59
CA LEU A 301 13.74 4.13 -10.05
C LEU A 301 13.99 4.29 -8.55
N ILE A 302 14.34 5.49 -8.08
CA ILE A 302 14.53 5.74 -6.64
C ILE A 302 13.23 5.55 -5.86
N CYS A 303 12.09 6.02 -6.39
CA CYS A 303 10.78 5.72 -5.80
C CYS A 303 10.55 4.21 -5.68
N ASP A 304 10.79 3.45 -6.75
CA ASP A 304 10.61 2.01 -6.76
C ASP A 304 11.54 1.29 -5.74
N VAL A 305 12.82 1.67 -5.67
CA VAL A 305 13.78 1.08 -4.71
C VAL A 305 13.42 1.44 -3.26
N ALA A 306 12.91 2.65 -3.02
CA ALA A 306 12.54 3.12 -1.69
C ALA A 306 11.37 2.30 -1.11
N ILE A 307 10.36 1.97 -1.91
CA ILE A 307 9.16 1.23 -1.48
C ILE A 307 9.33 -0.31 -1.50
N ASN A 308 10.51 -0.80 -1.90
CA ASN A 308 10.84 -2.23 -1.91
C ASN A 308 12.02 -2.53 -0.97
N PRO A 309 11.86 -2.36 0.36
CA PRO A 309 12.84 -2.85 1.33
C PRO A 309 12.93 -4.37 1.31
N GLY A 310 14.10 -4.92 1.61
CA GLY A 310 14.33 -6.36 1.73
C GLY A 310 14.64 -6.82 3.16
N SER A 311 15.07 -5.91 4.02
CA SER A 311 15.48 -6.19 5.40
C SER A 311 14.28 -6.56 6.28
N GLY A 312 14.34 -7.75 6.87
CA GLY A 312 13.26 -8.34 7.67
C GLY A 312 12.20 -9.09 6.86
N PHE A 313 12.04 -8.78 5.56
CA PHE A 313 11.13 -9.47 4.64
C PHE A 313 11.50 -9.12 3.18
N PRO A 314 11.94 -10.07 2.32
CA PRO A 314 12.08 -11.52 2.56
C PRO A 314 13.40 -11.91 3.24
N PHE A 315 14.38 -11.00 3.32
CA PHE A 315 15.71 -11.31 3.82
C PHE A 315 15.81 -11.15 5.33
N PRO A 316 16.78 -11.82 5.98
CA PRO A 316 17.05 -11.60 7.38
C PRO A 316 17.35 -10.15 7.72
N LEU A 317 16.87 -9.73 8.88
CA LEU A 317 17.36 -8.51 9.50
C LEU A 317 18.75 -8.78 10.10
N VAL A 318 19.79 -8.24 9.45
CA VAL A 318 21.19 -8.47 9.86
C VAL A 318 21.69 -7.37 10.79
N HIS A 319 21.30 -6.11 10.54
CA HIS A 319 21.78 -4.95 11.31
C HIS A 319 20.62 -4.17 11.95
N PHE A 320 20.28 -4.54 13.18
CA PHE A 320 19.14 -3.97 13.92
C PHE A 320 19.19 -2.45 14.17
N PRO A 321 20.35 -1.81 14.47
CA PRO A 321 20.40 -0.35 14.68
C PRO A 321 19.93 0.48 13.48
N THR A 322 20.00 -0.06 12.27
CA THR A 322 19.58 0.65 11.05
C THR A 322 18.19 0.25 10.59
N PHE A 323 17.53 -0.67 11.27
CA PHE A 323 16.24 -1.24 10.88
C PHE A 323 15.21 -0.19 10.44
N ILE A 324 15.02 0.88 11.22
CA ILE A 324 14.08 1.96 10.88
C ILE A 324 14.42 2.56 9.51
N ARG A 325 15.68 2.91 9.29
CA ARG A 325 16.16 3.46 8.00
C ARG A 325 16.00 2.45 6.87
N ASP A 326 16.22 1.17 7.16
CA ASP A 326 16.28 0.11 6.15
C ASP A 326 14.89 -0.28 5.64
N VAL A 327 13.82 0.02 6.38
CA VAL A 327 12.44 -0.33 5.99
C VAL A 327 11.53 0.87 5.73
N GLU A 328 11.83 2.06 6.28
CA GLU A 328 11.00 3.26 6.11
C GLU A 328 11.20 3.91 4.73
N PRO A 329 10.16 4.05 3.89
CA PRO A 329 10.30 4.57 2.53
C PRO A 329 10.92 5.97 2.43
N GLY A 330 10.53 6.91 3.30
CA GLY A 330 11.08 8.27 3.33
C GLY A 330 12.58 8.29 3.61
N ALA A 331 13.03 7.50 4.58
CA ALA A 331 14.43 7.29 4.92
C ALA A 331 15.19 6.75 3.72
N ARG A 332 14.71 5.64 3.15
CA ARG A 332 15.33 4.99 1.99
C ARG A 332 15.43 5.97 0.84
N PHE A 333 14.36 6.69 0.51
CA PHE A 333 14.36 7.70 -0.55
C PHE A 333 15.43 8.78 -0.34
N VAL A 334 15.50 9.37 0.85
CA VAL A 334 16.48 10.42 1.18
C VAL A 334 17.90 9.89 1.06
N TRP A 335 18.17 8.69 1.57
CA TRP A 335 19.48 8.06 1.49
C TRP A 335 19.87 7.71 0.05
N LEU A 336 18.95 7.13 -0.73
CA LEU A 336 19.16 6.81 -2.14
C LEU A 336 19.51 8.06 -2.96
N CYS A 337 18.78 9.18 -2.75
CA CYS A 337 19.10 10.45 -3.42
C CYS A 337 20.50 10.94 -3.07
N ARG A 338 20.86 10.94 -1.78
CA ARG A 338 22.18 11.38 -1.32
C ARG A 338 23.29 10.47 -1.83
N LEU A 339 23.07 9.16 -1.85
CA LEU A 339 24.05 8.18 -2.35
C LEU A 339 24.24 8.32 -3.87
N ALA A 340 23.17 8.54 -4.63
CA ALA A 340 23.25 8.82 -6.06
C ALA A 340 24.20 10.00 -6.34
N ARG A 341 24.10 11.08 -5.56
CA ARG A 341 24.99 12.24 -5.69
C ARG A 341 26.42 11.98 -5.18
N LEU A 342 26.55 11.44 -3.97
CA LEU A 342 27.82 11.45 -3.22
C LEU A 342 28.69 10.22 -3.48
N LYS A 343 28.10 9.10 -3.89
CA LYS A 343 28.77 7.79 -4.00
C LYS A 343 28.64 7.15 -5.37
N CYS A 344 27.54 7.42 -6.08
CA CYS A 344 27.25 6.81 -7.38
C CYS A 344 26.91 7.87 -8.45
N PRO A 345 27.70 8.95 -8.63
CA PRO A 345 27.32 10.06 -9.54
C PRO A 345 27.19 9.62 -11.01
N ASP A 346 27.78 8.48 -11.39
CA ASP A 346 27.63 7.87 -12.70
C ASP A 346 26.20 7.45 -13.02
N VAL A 347 25.33 7.28 -12.02
CA VAL A 347 23.93 6.89 -12.24
C VAL A 347 23.05 8.03 -12.74
N LEU A 348 23.42 9.30 -12.51
CA LEU A 348 22.57 10.49 -12.71
C LEU A 348 22.07 10.70 -14.15
N GLY A 349 22.75 10.11 -15.14
CA GLY A 349 22.37 10.19 -16.57
C GLY A 349 22.43 8.85 -17.31
N SER A 350 22.38 7.76 -16.55
CA SER A 350 22.66 6.40 -17.06
C SER A 350 21.45 5.70 -17.70
N ILE A 351 20.23 6.06 -17.30
CA ILE A 351 19.00 5.41 -17.79
C ILE A 351 18.49 6.21 -18.99
N ARG A 352 18.53 5.61 -20.18
CA ARG A 352 18.11 6.28 -21.43
C ARG A 352 17.13 5.46 -22.24
N ASN A 353 17.26 4.14 -22.17
CA ASN A 353 16.47 3.22 -22.98
C ASN A 353 15.29 2.63 -22.22
N TYR A 354 15.27 2.82 -20.89
CA TYR A 354 14.29 2.24 -19.98
C TYR A 354 14.35 0.71 -20.04
N SER A 355 15.57 0.16 -20.05
CA SER A 355 15.79 -1.29 -20.21
C SER A 355 15.93 -2.03 -18.88
N ARG A 356 15.75 -3.35 -18.95
CA ARG A 356 15.99 -4.26 -17.83
C ARG A 356 17.42 -4.15 -17.29
N GLU A 357 18.39 -4.03 -18.19
CA GLU A 357 19.81 -3.93 -17.86
C GLU A 357 20.11 -2.63 -17.12
N GLU A 358 19.59 -1.49 -17.61
CA GLU A 358 19.72 -0.18 -16.96
C GLU A 358 19.09 -0.20 -15.56
N TYR A 359 17.87 -0.75 -15.42
CA TYR A 359 17.23 -0.92 -14.12
C TYR A 359 18.11 -1.75 -13.17
N GLY A 360 18.58 -2.90 -13.64
CA GLY A 360 19.36 -3.84 -12.85
C GLY A 360 20.75 -3.32 -12.46
N GLU A 361 21.38 -2.52 -13.31
CA GLU A 361 22.68 -1.90 -13.02
C GLU A 361 22.54 -0.76 -12.00
N VAL A 362 21.64 0.18 -12.25
CA VAL A 362 21.50 1.39 -11.42
C VAL A 362 20.96 1.05 -10.04
N SER A 363 19.90 0.23 -9.96
CA SER A 363 19.35 -0.19 -8.67
C SER A 363 20.37 -0.95 -7.83
N ARG A 364 21.21 -1.80 -8.43
CA ARG A 364 22.27 -2.52 -7.74
C ARG A 364 23.33 -1.56 -7.20
N LYS A 365 23.85 -0.63 -8.01
CA LYS A 365 24.86 0.35 -7.55
C LYS A 365 24.37 1.14 -6.34
N LEU A 366 23.12 1.62 -6.38
CA LEU A 366 22.52 2.37 -5.27
C LEU A 366 22.32 1.50 -4.02
N CYS A 367 21.83 0.27 -4.17
CA CYS A 367 21.60 -0.63 -3.04
C CYS A 367 22.91 -1.14 -2.43
N ASP A 368 23.93 -1.42 -3.23
CA ASP A 368 25.26 -1.81 -2.75
C ASP A 368 25.87 -0.67 -1.92
N ALA A 369 25.70 0.60 -2.35
CA ALA A 369 26.14 1.77 -1.59
C ALA A 369 25.37 1.98 -0.28
N MET A 370 24.11 1.49 -0.22
CA MET A 370 23.28 1.49 0.99
C MET A 370 23.51 0.25 1.87
N VAL A 371 24.27 -0.75 1.37
CA VAL A 371 24.48 -2.08 1.99
C VAL A 371 23.17 -2.85 2.13
N GLU A 372 22.36 -2.82 1.09
CA GLU A 372 21.00 -3.37 1.07
C GLU A 372 20.77 -4.26 -0.16
N HIS A 373 19.75 -5.11 -0.09
CA HIS A 373 19.39 -5.96 -1.22
C HIS A 373 18.70 -5.15 -2.33
N SER A 374 19.09 -5.38 -3.58
CA SER A 374 18.44 -4.74 -4.73
C SER A 374 17.02 -5.27 -4.95
N PRO A 375 16.10 -4.46 -5.54
CA PRO A 375 14.75 -4.91 -5.86
C PRO A 375 14.69 -6.17 -6.70
N LEU A 376 15.64 -6.38 -7.64
CA LEU A 376 15.73 -7.63 -8.40
C LEU A 376 16.12 -8.83 -7.53
N SER A 377 16.97 -8.63 -6.52
CA SER A 377 17.33 -9.70 -5.58
C SER A 377 16.15 -10.08 -4.71
N ILE A 378 15.38 -9.08 -4.26
CA ILE A 378 14.14 -9.24 -3.49
C ILE A 378 13.07 -9.97 -4.33
N ALA A 379 12.80 -9.48 -5.53
CA ALA A 379 11.84 -10.07 -6.46
C ALA A 379 12.19 -11.52 -6.80
N ARG A 380 13.48 -11.80 -7.00
CA ARG A 380 13.98 -13.17 -7.22
C ARG A 380 13.71 -14.08 -6.03
N ASP A 381 13.82 -13.59 -4.80
CA ASP A 381 13.62 -14.42 -3.61
C ASP A 381 12.15 -14.81 -3.46
N PHE A 382 11.22 -13.84 -3.58
CA PHE A 382 9.79 -14.13 -3.64
C PHE A 382 9.41 -15.06 -4.81
N SER A 383 10.06 -14.90 -5.97
CA SER A 383 9.86 -15.82 -7.10
C SER A 383 10.26 -17.26 -6.76
N ARG A 384 11.28 -17.46 -5.91
CA ARG A 384 11.67 -18.79 -5.44
C ARG A 384 10.68 -19.36 -4.44
N TRP A 385 10.08 -18.52 -3.59
CA TRP A 385 9.09 -18.96 -2.61
C TRP A 385 7.92 -19.67 -3.29
N ILE A 386 7.42 -19.15 -4.41
CA ILE A 386 6.33 -19.74 -5.22
C ILE A 386 6.58 -21.22 -5.58
N GLU A 387 7.85 -21.62 -5.74
CA GLU A 387 8.24 -22.98 -6.12
C GLU A 387 8.35 -23.96 -4.93
N THR A 388 8.29 -23.45 -3.70
CA THR A 388 8.41 -24.24 -2.48
C THR A 388 7.10 -24.94 -2.11
N PRO A 389 7.13 -26.11 -1.46
CA PRO A 389 5.93 -26.81 -1.00
C PRO A 389 4.97 -25.96 -0.15
N GLU A 390 5.51 -25.05 0.64
CA GLU A 390 4.78 -24.17 1.56
C GLU A 390 3.85 -23.20 0.80
N PHE A 391 4.31 -22.65 -0.33
CA PHE A 391 3.56 -21.64 -1.08
C PHE A 391 2.71 -22.21 -2.21
N LYS A 392 2.99 -23.43 -2.68
CA LYS A 392 2.22 -24.08 -3.75
C LYS A 392 0.70 -24.11 -3.49
N PRO A 393 0.20 -24.42 -2.28
CA PRO A 393 -1.24 -24.36 -2.00
C PRO A 393 -1.83 -22.98 -2.22
N LEU A 394 -1.19 -21.92 -1.69
CA LEU A 394 -1.65 -20.55 -1.84
C LEU A 394 -1.65 -20.09 -3.30
N MET A 395 -0.64 -20.50 -4.07
CA MET A 395 -0.56 -20.19 -5.49
C MET A 395 -1.58 -20.97 -6.32
N ALA A 396 -1.95 -22.20 -5.93
CA ALA A 396 -3.04 -22.93 -6.54
C ALA A 396 -4.41 -22.29 -6.27
N GLU A 397 -4.62 -21.73 -5.07
CA GLU A 397 -5.81 -20.92 -4.77
C GLU A 397 -5.88 -19.69 -5.69
N TYR A 398 -4.75 -19.00 -5.89
CA TYR A 398 -4.66 -17.89 -6.84
C TYR A 398 -4.91 -18.31 -8.29
N GLU A 399 -4.40 -19.45 -8.75
CA GLU A 399 -4.62 -19.98 -10.10
C GLU A 399 -6.06 -20.44 -10.38
N THR A 400 -6.79 -20.82 -9.34
CA THR A 400 -8.20 -21.24 -9.45
C THR A 400 -9.20 -20.16 -9.05
N PHE A 401 -8.74 -19.12 -8.36
CA PHE A 401 -9.55 -18.06 -7.74
C PHE A 401 -10.49 -18.61 -6.66
N ARG A 402 -10.10 -19.73 -6.04
CA ARG A 402 -10.85 -20.40 -4.97
C ARG A 402 -10.01 -20.39 -3.72
N PHE A 403 -10.21 -19.37 -2.90
CA PHE A 403 -9.47 -19.20 -1.67
C PHE A 403 -10.13 -19.95 -0.53
N SER A 404 -9.33 -20.60 0.31
CA SER A 404 -9.85 -21.22 1.54
C SER A 404 -10.32 -20.15 2.53
N LYS A 405 -11.16 -20.55 3.49
CA LYS A 405 -11.64 -19.64 4.53
C LYS A 405 -10.54 -19.24 5.52
N GLY A 406 -10.69 -18.05 6.10
CA GLY A 406 -9.82 -17.52 7.15
C GLY A 406 -8.65 -16.70 6.61
N ASN A 407 -8.36 -15.58 7.29
CA ASN A 407 -7.36 -14.58 6.88
C ASN A 407 -7.51 -14.17 5.41
N SER A 408 -8.74 -14.01 4.92
CA SER A 408 -9.05 -13.85 3.49
C SER A 408 -8.31 -12.69 2.85
N ALA A 409 -8.11 -11.57 3.55
CA ALA A 409 -7.33 -10.45 3.02
C ALA A 409 -5.88 -10.85 2.67
N ALA A 410 -5.18 -11.53 3.59
CA ALA A 410 -3.82 -12.03 3.34
C ALA A 410 -3.82 -13.13 2.28
N ARG A 411 -4.79 -14.05 2.34
CA ARG A 411 -4.90 -15.18 1.41
C ARG A 411 -5.18 -14.75 -0.03
N VAL A 412 -5.88 -13.63 -0.22
CA VAL A 412 -6.11 -13.01 -1.54
C VAL A 412 -4.91 -12.15 -1.94
N LEU A 413 -4.46 -11.20 -1.12
CA LEU A 413 -3.47 -10.21 -1.55
C LEU A 413 -2.05 -10.76 -1.66
N PHE A 414 -1.68 -11.73 -0.83
CA PHE A 414 -0.32 -12.26 -0.83
C PHE A 414 0.07 -13.00 -2.12
N PRO A 415 -0.73 -13.91 -2.69
CA PRO A 415 -0.37 -14.51 -3.96
C PRO A 415 -0.43 -13.54 -5.14
N HIS A 416 -1.25 -12.48 -5.08
CA HIS A 416 -1.19 -11.39 -6.06
C HIS A 416 0.17 -10.68 -5.99
N PHE A 417 0.64 -10.36 -4.78
CA PHE A 417 2.00 -9.83 -4.58
C PHE A 417 3.08 -10.78 -5.10
N LEU A 418 3.01 -12.08 -4.79
CA LEU A 418 4.00 -13.06 -5.26
C LEU A 418 4.01 -13.14 -6.80
N SER A 419 2.84 -13.19 -7.42
CA SER A 419 2.69 -13.15 -8.89
C SER A 419 3.29 -11.87 -9.48
N PHE A 420 3.04 -10.72 -8.84
CA PHE A 420 3.60 -9.43 -9.23
C PHE A 420 5.13 -9.43 -9.12
N MET A 421 5.70 -9.91 -8.00
CA MET A 421 7.15 -9.97 -7.81
C MET A 421 7.84 -10.91 -8.80
N ARG A 422 7.19 -12.03 -9.17
CA ARG A 422 7.68 -12.91 -10.24
C ARG A 422 7.78 -12.18 -11.57
N ASP A 423 6.70 -11.50 -11.97
CA ASP A 423 6.69 -10.79 -13.24
C ASP A 423 7.62 -9.57 -13.21
N LYS A 424 7.76 -8.89 -12.07
CA LYS A 424 8.72 -7.80 -11.84
C LYS A 424 10.16 -8.27 -11.92
N TYR A 425 10.48 -9.48 -11.47
CA TYR A 425 11.82 -10.05 -11.65
C TYR A 425 12.18 -10.26 -13.14
N LEU A 426 11.19 -10.64 -13.94
CA LEU A 426 11.34 -10.88 -15.38
C LEU A 426 11.38 -9.57 -16.17
N ARG A 427 10.47 -8.63 -15.86
CA ARG A 427 10.22 -7.40 -16.62
C ARG A 427 10.24 -6.15 -15.71
N PRO A 428 11.32 -5.91 -14.94
CA PRO A 428 11.36 -4.81 -13.96
C PRO A 428 11.17 -3.43 -14.60
N GLU A 429 11.63 -3.27 -15.84
CA GLU A 429 11.56 -2.02 -16.59
C GLU A 429 10.12 -1.60 -16.89
N PHE A 430 9.22 -2.56 -17.08
CA PHE A 430 7.79 -2.31 -17.26
C PHE A 430 7.16 -1.77 -15.96
N PHE A 431 7.46 -2.37 -14.82
CA PHE A 431 6.87 -1.96 -13.54
C PHE A 431 7.51 -0.70 -12.95
N CYS A 432 8.76 -0.40 -13.31
CA CYS A 432 9.44 0.83 -12.89
C CYS A 432 9.05 2.04 -13.76
N TRP A 433 8.91 1.84 -15.07
CA TRP A 433 8.59 2.92 -16.03
C TRP A 433 7.38 2.57 -16.92
N PRO A 434 6.22 2.24 -16.33
CA PRO A 434 5.07 1.79 -17.11
C PRO A 434 4.58 2.87 -18.08
N GLY A 435 4.68 4.15 -17.74
CA GLY A 435 4.30 5.23 -18.65
C GLY A 435 5.10 5.22 -19.96
N THR A 436 6.37 4.82 -19.89
CA THR A 436 7.22 4.66 -21.09
C THR A 436 6.88 3.42 -21.90
N TRP A 437 6.49 2.32 -21.23
CA TRP A 437 6.20 1.04 -21.88
C TRP A 437 4.73 0.87 -22.32
N MET A 438 3.87 1.81 -21.94
CA MET A 438 2.45 1.82 -22.29
C MET A 438 2.08 2.91 -23.31
N GLY A 439 3.04 3.73 -23.74
CA GLY A 439 2.84 4.78 -24.74
C GLY A 439 3.84 4.72 -25.90
N GLY A 440 3.44 5.25 -27.05
CA GLY A 440 4.30 5.39 -28.23
C GLY A 440 4.83 4.07 -28.80
N ASP A 441 6.06 4.10 -29.34
CA ASP A 441 6.66 2.99 -30.08
C ASP A 441 7.04 1.76 -29.23
N ARG A 442 7.02 1.88 -27.89
CA ARG A 442 7.37 0.79 -26.96
C ARG A 442 6.18 -0.08 -26.56
N LEU A 443 4.97 0.33 -26.94
CA LEU A 443 3.76 -0.43 -26.69
C LEU A 443 3.87 -1.83 -27.30
N SER A 444 3.56 -2.86 -26.50
CA SER A 444 3.60 -4.26 -26.94
C SER A 444 2.46 -5.08 -26.32
N MET A 445 2.12 -6.20 -26.96
CA MET A 445 1.14 -7.15 -26.41
C MET A 445 1.58 -7.73 -25.06
N ASP A 446 2.88 -7.87 -24.84
CA ASP A 446 3.43 -8.30 -23.56
C ASP A 446 3.15 -7.27 -22.45
N ALA A 447 3.35 -5.98 -22.73
CA ALA A 447 3.04 -4.90 -21.79
C ALA A 447 1.54 -4.86 -21.44
N LEU A 448 0.67 -5.05 -22.44
CA LEU A 448 -0.78 -5.15 -22.22
C LEU A 448 -1.12 -6.35 -21.33
N THR A 449 -0.54 -7.51 -21.61
CA THR A 449 -0.78 -8.74 -20.83
C THR A 449 -0.36 -8.56 -19.37
N LEU A 450 0.76 -7.89 -19.11
CA LEU A 450 1.21 -7.58 -17.76
C LEU A 450 0.27 -6.59 -17.07
N PHE A 451 -0.15 -5.53 -17.76
CA PHE A 451 -1.05 -4.53 -17.23
C PHE A 451 -2.41 -5.12 -16.84
N GLU A 452 -3.01 -5.94 -17.71
CA GLU A 452 -4.29 -6.59 -17.46
C GLU A 452 -4.22 -7.60 -16.30
N ARG A 453 -3.17 -8.40 -16.25
CA ARG A 453 -2.96 -9.41 -15.20
C ARG A 453 -2.86 -8.79 -13.81
N HIS A 454 -2.21 -7.63 -13.71
CA HIS A 454 -1.94 -6.95 -12.44
C HIS A 454 -2.89 -5.79 -12.17
N GLY A 455 -4.02 -5.69 -12.88
CA GLY A 455 -5.02 -4.68 -12.63
C GLY A 455 -5.73 -4.85 -11.28
N ALA A 456 -6.35 -3.78 -10.77
CA ALA A 456 -7.11 -3.80 -9.53
C ALA A 456 -8.25 -4.84 -9.58
N LEU A 457 -8.43 -5.57 -8.47
CA LEU A 457 -9.46 -6.61 -8.34
C LEU A 457 -10.86 -6.04 -8.14
N PHE A 458 -10.94 -4.84 -7.56
CA PHE A 458 -12.20 -4.21 -7.16
C PHE A 458 -12.27 -2.80 -7.72
N VAL A 459 -13.43 -2.48 -8.30
CA VAL A 459 -13.68 -1.26 -9.06
C VAL A 459 -15.08 -0.72 -8.77
N ASP A 460 -15.32 0.58 -8.94
CA ASP A 460 -16.70 1.13 -8.95
C ASP A 460 -17.42 0.90 -10.31
N LYS A 461 -18.65 1.40 -10.48
CA LYS A 461 -19.42 1.38 -11.74
C LYS A 461 -19.92 2.79 -12.08
N GLU A 462 -20.24 3.02 -13.36
CA GLU A 462 -20.60 4.34 -13.91
C GLU A 462 -21.82 4.98 -13.22
N ASP A 463 -22.82 4.18 -12.86
CA ASP A 463 -24.07 4.63 -12.22
C ASP A 463 -24.21 4.17 -10.75
N ASP A 464 -23.13 3.70 -10.13
CA ASP A 464 -23.18 3.06 -8.81
C ASP A 464 -21.88 3.29 -8.03
N ASP A 465 -21.95 4.09 -6.95
CA ASP A 465 -20.81 4.36 -6.05
C ASP A 465 -20.47 3.15 -5.16
N GLY A 466 -21.14 2.01 -5.35
CA GLY A 466 -20.80 0.72 -4.78
C GLY A 466 -19.50 0.15 -5.33
N VAL A 467 -18.98 -0.85 -4.63
CA VAL A 467 -17.77 -1.58 -5.03
C VAL A 467 -18.16 -2.88 -5.73
N PHE A 468 -17.46 -3.21 -6.82
CA PHE A 468 -17.73 -4.38 -7.63
C PHE A 468 -16.46 -5.16 -7.93
N PRO A 469 -16.55 -6.50 -8.06
CA PRO A 469 -15.43 -7.28 -8.55
C PRO A 469 -15.19 -7.00 -10.04
N ARG A 470 -13.91 -6.91 -10.42
CA ARG A 470 -13.49 -6.98 -11.81
C ARG A 470 -13.52 -8.43 -12.28
N LEU A 471 -14.20 -8.69 -13.39
CA LEU A 471 -14.15 -10.01 -14.02
C LEU A 471 -12.76 -10.23 -14.62
N LEU A 472 -12.15 -11.35 -14.26
CA LEU A 472 -10.81 -11.73 -14.71
C LEU A 472 -10.91 -12.76 -15.85
N PRO A 473 -10.18 -12.58 -16.97
CA PRO A 473 -10.16 -13.55 -18.05
C PRO A 473 -9.82 -14.97 -17.56
N GLY A 474 -10.60 -15.96 -18.01
CA GLY A 474 -10.40 -17.36 -17.64
C GLY A 474 -10.85 -17.74 -16.23
N ARG A 475 -11.48 -16.83 -15.47
CA ARG A 475 -12.06 -17.11 -14.14
C ARG A 475 -13.58 -17.17 -14.21
N SER A 476 -14.20 -18.00 -13.36
CA SER A 476 -15.65 -18.05 -13.29
C SER A 476 -16.19 -16.84 -12.53
N GLU A 477 -17.30 -16.27 -13.01
CA GLU A 477 -17.96 -15.15 -12.32
C GLU A 477 -18.35 -15.51 -10.89
N LYS A 478 -18.72 -16.79 -10.67
CA LYS A 478 -19.07 -17.31 -9.35
C LYS A 478 -17.87 -17.26 -8.38
N ASP A 479 -16.73 -17.82 -8.78
CA ASP A 479 -15.52 -17.85 -7.93
C ASP A 479 -15.03 -16.42 -7.63
N VAL A 480 -15.17 -15.51 -8.62
CA VAL A 480 -14.87 -14.08 -8.46
C VAL A 480 -15.79 -13.40 -7.44
N GLN A 481 -17.10 -13.65 -7.53
CA GLN A 481 -18.07 -13.09 -6.58
C GLN A 481 -17.88 -13.64 -5.16
N GLU A 482 -17.65 -14.94 -5.00
CA GLU A 482 -17.38 -15.55 -3.69
C GLU A 482 -16.14 -14.95 -3.04
N THR A 483 -15.06 -14.76 -3.81
CA THR A 483 -13.83 -14.10 -3.32
C THR A 483 -14.08 -12.65 -2.90
N PHE A 484 -14.87 -11.92 -3.69
CA PHE A 484 -15.26 -10.54 -3.38
C PHE A 484 -16.03 -10.46 -2.07
N ASP A 485 -17.07 -11.30 -1.91
CA ASP A 485 -17.92 -11.32 -0.73
C ASP A 485 -17.08 -11.65 0.52
N ASP A 486 -16.26 -12.70 0.46
CA ASP A 486 -15.38 -13.11 1.57
C ASP A 486 -14.35 -12.03 1.93
N PHE A 487 -13.77 -11.35 0.93
CA PHE A 487 -12.80 -10.28 1.17
C PHE A 487 -13.45 -9.10 1.90
N TYR A 488 -14.63 -8.67 1.47
CA TYR A 488 -15.29 -7.50 2.04
C TYR A 488 -15.99 -7.76 3.37
N VAL A 489 -16.46 -8.98 3.63
CA VAL A 489 -16.86 -9.42 4.98
C VAL A 489 -15.73 -9.13 5.96
N ASN A 490 -14.49 -9.53 5.65
CA ASN A 490 -13.36 -9.34 6.54
C ASN A 490 -13.00 -7.87 6.76
N ASN A 491 -13.13 -7.02 5.74
CA ASN A 491 -12.93 -5.58 5.89
C ASN A 491 -13.90 -4.95 6.91
N VAL A 492 -15.17 -5.37 6.89
CA VAL A 492 -16.16 -4.99 7.90
C VAL A 492 -15.73 -5.44 9.30
N ILE A 493 -15.23 -6.67 9.43
CA ILE A 493 -14.71 -7.17 10.72
C ILE A 493 -13.54 -6.32 11.23
N TYR A 494 -12.61 -5.93 10.37
CA TYR A 494 -11.45 -5.12 10.77
C TYR A 494 -11.88 -3.74 11.27
N ASP A 495 -12.82 -3.08 10.58
CA ASP A 495 -13.37 -1.81 11.02
C ASP A 495 -14.12 -1.95 12.35
N LEU A 496 -15.05 -2.90 12.48
CA LEU A 496 -15.77 -3.13 13.74
C LEU A 496 -14.81 -3.46 14.89
N THR A 497 -13.76 -4.26 14.65
CA THR A 497 -12.73 -4.56 15.66
C THR A 497 -12.03 -3.28 16.11
N ARG A 498 -11.68 -2.39 15.18
CA ARG A 498 -11.13 -1.07 15.51
C ARG A 498 -12.10 -0.21 16.30
N GLN A 499 -13.38 -0.15 15.90
CA GLN A 499 -14.42 0.57 16.64
C GLN A 499 -14.51 0.05 18.07
N TRP A 500 -14.53 -1.27 18.26
CA TRP A 500 -14.60 -1.91 19.58
C TRP A 500 -13.45 -1.51 20.50
N ILE A 501 -12.22 -1.46 19.97
CA ILE A 501 -11.05 -1.14 20.76
C ILE A 501 -11.02 0.35 21.13
N THR A 502 -11.28 1.23 20.18
CA THR A 502 -10.91 2.66 20.30
C THR A 502 -12.06 3.65 20.35
N GLN A 503 -13.19 3.37 19.70
CA GLN A 503 -14.22 4.38 19.48
C GLN A 503 -15.28 4.38 20.58
N PRO A 504 -15.64 5.54 21.16
CA PRO A 504 -16.74 5.63 22.11
C PRO A 504 -18.10 5.34 21.46
N GLY A 505 -19.14 5.15 22.28
CA GLY A 505 -20.52 4.97 21.81
C GLY A 505 -20.81 3.58 21.22
N HIS A 506 -21.96 3.45 20.55
CA HIS A 506 -22.36 2.23 19.84
C HIS A 506 -21.51 2.00 18.58
N PHE A 507 -21.61 0.81 17.98
CA PHE A 507 -21.05 0.54 16.67
C PHE A 507 -21.78 1.33 15.58
N THR A 508 -21.05 1.69 14.54
CA THR A 508 -21.58 2.36 13.34
C THR A 508 -21.43 1.45 12.12
N TYR A 509 -22.44 1.42 11.25
CA TYR A 509 -22.53 0.48 10.13
C TYR A 509 -22.56 1.20 8.78
N ASN A 510 -21.59 2.09 8.56
CA ASN A 510 -21.51 2.91 7.35
C ASN A 510 -20.93 2.11 6.16
N TYR A 511 -21.65 1.06 5.73
CA TYR A 511 -21.19 0.13 4.69
C TYR A 511 -22.06 0.11 3.42
N ARG A 512 -22.80 1.20 3.15
CA ARG A 512 -23.58 1.35 1.89
C ARG A 512 -22.74 1.21 0.62
N TRP A 513 -21.43 1.43 0.72
CA TRP A 513 -20.49 1.20 -0.38
C TRP A 513 -20.33 -0.29 -0.76
N LEU A 514 -20.77 -1.24 0.08
CA LEU A 514 -20.81 -2.68 -0.26
C LEU A 514 -22.08 -3.09 -1.01
N SER A 515 -23.19 -2.37 -0.79
CA SER A 515 -24.46 -2.65 -1.42
C SER A 515 -25.33 -1.40 -1.39
N GLN A 516 -25.54 -0.79 -2.55
CA GLN A 516 -26.45 0.35 -2.68
C GLN A 516 -27.93 -0.06 -2.67
N LYS A 517 -28.23 -1.33 -2.95
CA LYS A 517 -29.61 -1.85 -2.98
C LYS A 517 -30.08 -2.40 -1.64
N GLY A 518 -29.15 -2.68 -0.72
CA GLY A 518 -29.47 -3.12 0.63
C GLY A 518 -29.98 -1.96 1.49
N SER A 519 -31.01 -2.22 2.27
CA SER A 519 -31.45 -1.32 3.34
C SER A 519 -30.38 -1.22 4.45
N ASP A 520 -30.39 -0.12 5.21
CA ASP A 520 -29.47 0.04 6.35
C ASP A 520 -29.60 -1.11 7.36
N GLN A 521 -30.82 -1.64 7.53
CA GLN A 521 -31.07 -2.78 8.40
C GLN A 521 -30.40 -4.06 7.89
N GLU A 522 -30.47 -4.36 6.60
CA GLU A 522 -29.81 -5.53 6.02
C GLU A 522 -28.28 -5.43 6.12
N ILE A 523 -27.72 -4.24 5.91
CA ILE A 523 -26.28 -3.97 6.08
C ILE A 523 -25.86 -4.18 7.53
N GLN A 524 -26.64 -3.66 8.49
CA GLN A 524 -26.40 -3.87 9.91
C GLN A 524 -26.47 -5.36 10.28
N GLU A 525 -27.52 -6.07 9.86
CA GLU A 525 -27.70 -7.49 10.14
C GLU A 525 -26.59 -8.36 9.53
N PHE A 526 -26.09 -8.00 8.35
CA PHE A 526 -24.93 -8.64 7.74
C PHE A 526 -23.65 -8.41 8.57
N ALA A 527 -23.37 -7.16 8.94
CA ALA A 527 -22.19 -6.80 9.72
C ALA A 527 -22.21 -7.45 11.12
N GLU A 528 -23.36 -7.45 11.78
CA GLU A 528 -23.55 -8.07 13.10
C GLU A 528 -23.35 -9.58 13.06
N ARG A 529 -23.96 -10.28 12.10
CA ARG A 529 -23.80 -11.74 11.94
C ARG A 529 -22.37 -12.13 11.62
N SER A 530 -21.71 -11.34 10.77
CA SER A 530 -20.30 -11.59 10.41
C SER A 530 -19.40 -11.44 11.64
N PHE A 531 -19.60 -10.39 12.43
CA PHE A 531 -18.82 -10.14 13.64
C PHE A 531 -19.07 -11.19 14.72
N GLU A 532 -20.34 -11.58 14.91
CA GLU A 532 -20.73 -12.67 15.80
C GLU A 532 -20.09 -14.00 15.39
N GLY A 533 -20.03 -14.30 14.09
CA GLY A 533 -19.36 -15.50 13.58
C GLY A 533 -17.86 -15.57 13.85
N VAL A 534 -17.19 -14.44 14.11
CA VAL A 534 -15.75 -14.36 14.42
C VAL A 534 -15.51 -14.37 15.93
N TYR A 535 -16.23 -13.53 16.68
CA TYR A 535 -15.96 -13.24 18.09
C TYR A 535 -16.95 -13.87 19.08
N ASP A 536 -17.98 -14.56 18.59
CA ASP A 536 -19.08 -15.15 19.39
C ASP A 536 -19.87 -14.11 20.21
N VAL A 537 -19.84 -12.84 19.77
CA VAL A 537 -20.60 -11.74 20.39
C VAL A 537 -21.20 -10.85 19.33
N ARG A 538 -22.43 -10.38 19.58
CA ARG A 538 -23.17 -9.55 18.64
C ARG A 538 -22.98 -8.06 18.95
N PRO A 539 -22.52 -7.21 18.00
CA PRO A 539 -22.26 -5.80 18.25
C PRO A 539 -23.40 -5.01 18.92
N SER A 540 -24.67 -5.33 18.63
CA SER A 540 -25.84 -4.71 19.26
C SER A 540 -26.04 -5.06 20.73
N SER A 541 -25.42 -6.13 21.25
CA SER A 541 -25.50 -6.50 22.67
C SER A 541 -24.38 -5.87 23.52
N VAL A 542 -23.54 -5.03 22.92
CA VAL A 542 -22.40 -4.41 23.61
C VAL A 542 -22.84 -3.51 24.77
N ASN A 543 -22.13 -3.61 25.89
CA ASN A 543 -22.24 -2.65 26.98
C ASN A 543 -21.31 -1.45 26.70
N VAL A 544 -21.91 -0.28 26.46
CA VAL A 544 -21.18 0.97 26.17
C VAL A 544 -20.79 1.65 27.48
N LEU A 545 -19.50 1.96 27.62
CA LEU A 545 -18.91 2.57 28.82
C LEU A 545 -18.91 4.09 28.81
#